data_AF-A0A7Z9GAL2-F1
#
_entry.id   AF-A0A7Z9GAL2-F1
#
_cell.length_a   1.000
_cell.length_b   1.000
_cell.length_c   1.000
_cell.angle_alpha   90.00
_cell.angle_beta   90.00
_cell.angle_gamma   90.00
#
_symmetry.space_group_name_H-M   'P 1'
#
loop_
_entity.id
_entity.type
_entity.pdbx_description
1 polymer ?
#
loop_
_entity_poly.entity_id
_entity_poly.type
_entity_poly.pdbx_seq_one_letter_code
_entity_poly.pdbx_strand_id
1 'polypeptide(L)'
;MVWLELWNSGLQLSTGIYGAFFYMLTLFHGLHVLVGLGLLGWLVPQALQPASTPKRGIRIKLASSFWHFVDVVWVMIFVLVYVL
;
A
#
# COMPACT_ATOMS: atom_id res chain seq x y z
N MET A 1 -13.33 -6.14 11.70
CA MET A 1 -12.13 -5.93 10.85
C MET A 1 -11.44 -7.26 10.78
N VAL A 2 -11.16 -7.76 9.57
CA VAL A 2 -10.66 -9.13 9.31
C VAL A 2 -9.52 -9.55 10.27
N TRP A 3 -8.64 -8.61 10.60
CA TRP A 3 -7.55 -8.79 11.56
C TRP A 3 -7.99 -9.25 12.97
N LEU A 4 -9.02 -8.61 13.55
CA LEU A 4 -9.51 -8.94 14.89
C LEU A 4 -10.23 -10.28 14.91
N GLU A 5 -10.96 -10.59 13.84
CA GLU A 5 -11.65 -11.87 13.68
C GLU A 5 -10.64 -13.03 13.59
N LEU A 6 -9.59 -12.88 12.78
CA LEU A 6 -8.50 -13.86 12.67
C LEU A 6 -7.74 -14.03 13.99
N TRP A 7 -7.43 -12.92 14.66
CA TRP A 7 -6.74 -12.94 15.95
C TRP A 7 -7.52 -13.70 17.01
N ASN A 8 -8.83 -13.44 17.09
CA ASN A 8 -9.74 -14.12 18.02
C ASN A 8 -10.00 -15.58 17.65
N SER A 9 -9.89 -15.95 16.37
CA SER A 9 -9.96 -17.34 15.90
C SER A 9 -8.71 -18.16 16.22
N GLY A 10 -7.69 -17.56 16.84
CA GLY A 10 -6.46 -18.22 17.24
C GLY A 10 -5.36 -18.19 16.18
N LEU A 11 -5.55 -17.46 15.08
CA LEU A 11 -4.54 -17.26 14.05
C LEU A 11 -3.77 -15.97 14.39
N GLN A 12 -2.72 -16.11 15.19
CA GLN A 12 -1.87 -15.02 15.67
C GLN A 12 -0.51 -15.06 14.96
N LEU A 13 0.27 -13.98 15.09
CA LEU A 13 1.65 -13.89 14.56
C LEU A 13 2.54 -15.08 14.95
N SER A 14 2.32 -15.65 16.14
CA SER A 14 3.10 -16.76 16.70
C SER A 14 2.57 -18.16 16.35
N THR A 15 1.39 -18.26 15.75
CA THR A 15 0.67 -19.54 15.61
C THR A 15 1.09 -20.35 14.37
N GLY A 16 2.03 -19.83 13.59
CA GLY A 16 2.64 -20.53 12.46
C GLY A 16 3.12 -19.58 11.37
N ILE A 17 3.81 -20.15 10.37
CA ILE A 17 4.39 -19.42 9.24
C ILE A 17 3.29 -18.65 8.48
N TYR A 18 2.12 -19.24 8.27
CA TYR A 18 1.02 -18.59 7.54
C TYR A 18 0.56 -17.29 8.22
N GLY A 19 0.27 -17.33 9.53
CA GLY A 19 -0.15 -16.14 10.27
C GLY A 19 0.92 -15.05 10.28
N ALA A 20 2.19 -15.42 10.49
CA ALA A 20 3.31 -14.49 10.45
C ALA A 20 3.44 -13.78 9.09
N PHE A 21 3.41 -14.54 7.98
CA PHE A 21 3.50 -13.97 6.63
C PHE A 21 2.27 -13.14 6.25
N PHE A 22 1.06 -13.62 6.58
CA PHE A 22 -0.19 -12.91 6.34
C PHE A 22 -0.14 -11.51 6.95
N TYR A 23 0.11 -11.43 8.26
CA TYR A 23 0.11 -10.16 8.98
C TYR A 23 1.29 -9.27 8.57
N MET A 24 2.48 -9.83 8.36
CA MET A 24 3.64 -9.03 7.96
C MET A 24 3.47 -8.42 6.56
N LEU A 25 3.00 -9.20 5.57
CA LEU A 25 2.80 -8.73 4.20
C LEU A 25 1.68 -7.67 4.13
N THR A 26 0.54 -7.95 4.76
CA THR A 26 -0.61 -7.03 4.70
C THR A 26 -0.37 -5.75 5.51
N LEU A 27 0.33 -5.81 6.65
CA LEU A 27 0.71 -4.62 7.42
C LEU A 27 1.75 -3.77 6.69
N PHE A 28 2.82 -4.40 6.20
CA PHE A 28 3.88 -3.70 5.48
C PHE A 28 3.31 -3.00 4.25
N HIS A 29 2.45 -3.69 3.48
CA HIS A 29 1.75 -3.10 2.37
C HIS A 29 0.85 -1.94 2.79
N GLY A 30 0.06 -2.12 3.86
CA GLY A 30 -0.79 -1.04 4.41
C GLY A 30 0.00 0.22 4.79
N LEU A 31 1.19 0.07 5.38
CA LEU A 31 2.09 1.19 5.66
C LEU A 31 2.55 1.90 4.38
N HIS A 32 2.86 1.16 3.32
CA HIS A 32 3.25 1.74 2.02
C HIS A 32 2.11 2.53 1.37
N VAL A 33 0.89 2.01 1.45
CA VAL A 33 -0.32 2.70 0.97
C VAL A 33 -0.51 4.02 1.73
N LEU A 34 -0.35 4.04 3.06
CA LEU A 34 -0.46 5.27 3.85
C LEU A 34 0.58 6.33 3.42
N VAL A 35 1.83 5.91 3.21
CA VAL A 35 2.88 6.80 2.69
C VAL A 35 2.53 7.32 1.30
N GLY A 36 2.03 6.45 0.42
CA GLY A 36 1.59 6.83 -0.93
C GLY A 36 0.43 7.81 -0.92
N LEU A 37 -0.56 7.62 -0.05
CA LEU A 37 -1.70 8.54 0.11
C LEU A 37 -1.22 9.90 0.61
N GLY A 38 -0.25 9.93 1.52
CA GLY A 38 0.39 11.18 1.97
C GLY A 38 1.10 11.91 0.82
N LEU A 39 1.88 11.19 0.02
CA LEU A 39 2.58 11.75 -1.15
C LEU A 39 1.59 12.30 -2.20
N LEU A 40 0.56 11.52 -2.55
CA LEU A 40 -0.47 11.95 -3.47
C LEU A 40 -1.27 13.13 -2.91
N GLY A 41 -1.65 13.09 -1.64
CA GLY A 41 -2.37 14.18 -0.97
C GLY A 41 -1.61 15.51 -1.02
N TRP A 42 -0.28 15.49 -0.86
CA TRP A 42 0.56 16.68 -1.07
C TRP A 42 0.63 17.07 -2.56
N LEU A 43 0.74 16.11 -3.48
CA LEU A 43 0.91 16.41 -4.90
C LEU A 43 -0.37 16.86 -5.61
N VAL A 44 -1.56 16.48 -5.17
CA VAL A 44 -2.86 16.87 -5.76
C VAL A 44 -3.05 18.38 -5.86
N PRO A 45 -2.98 19.19 -4.77
CA PRO A 45 -3.14 20.64 -4.85
C PRO A 45 -2.04 21.29 -5.69
N GLN A 46 -0.90 20.61 -5.83
CA GLN A 46 0.13 21.05 -6.74
C GLN A 46 -0.26 20.75 -8.20
N ALA A 47 -0.75 19.56 -8.52
CA ALA A 47 -1.12 19.20 -9.88
C ALA A 47 -2.22 20.11 -10.48
N LEU A 48 -3.07 20.71 -9.64
CA LEU A 48 -4.17 21.60 -10.06
C LEU A 48 -3.74 23.04 -10.40
N GLN A 49 -2.48 23.43 -10.17
CA GLN A 49 -2.02 24.78 -10.46
C GLN A 49 -1.56 24.95 -11.93
N PRO A 50 -1.93 26.05 -12.62
CA PRO A 50 -1.67 26.23 -14.06
C PRO A 50 -0.20 26.30 -14.48
N ALA A 51 0.71 26.69 -13.57
CA ALA A 51 2.14 26.78 -13.86
C ALA A 51 2.86 25.47 -13.50
N SER A 52 3.07 24.59 -14.49
CA SER A 52 3.86 23.37 -14.30
C SER A 52 5.33 23.60 -14.64
N THR A 53 6.19 23.68 -13.62
CA THR A 53 7.63 23.65 -13.84
C THR A 53 8.09 22.22 -14.20
N PRO A 54 9.17 22.04 -14.98
CA PRO A 54 9.69 20.71 -15.31
C PRO A 54 9.99 19.85 -14.08
N LYS A 55 10.51 20.47 -13.01
CA LYS A 55 10.77 19.81 -11.72
C LYS A 55 9.49 19.25 -11.08
N ARG A 56 8.37 19.97 -11.17
CA ARG A 56 7.07 19.51 -10.66
C ARG A 56 6.55 18.32 -11.46
N GLY A 57 6.64 18.38 -12.79
CA GLY A 57 6.22 17.28 -13.67
C GLY A 57 6.96 15.98 -13.37
N ILE A 58 8.27 16.06 -13.09
CA ILE A 58 9.08 14.90 -12.67
C ILE A 58 8.58 14.34 -11.33
N ARG A 59 8.32 15.20 -10.33
CA ARG A 59 7.79 14.76 -9.02
C ARG A 59 6.46 14.04 -9.14
N ILE A 60 5.54 14.56 -9.96
CA ILE A 60 4.23 13.94 -10.20
C ILE A 60 4.39 12.59 -10.90
N LYS A 61 5.25 12.49 -11.92
CA LYS A 61 5.55 11.22 -12.59
C LYS A 61 6.11 10.18 -11.62
N LEU A 62 7.10 10.55 -10.81
CA LEU A 62 7.70 9.64 -9.84
C LEU A 62 6.69 9.14 -8.80
N ALA A 63 5.85 10.03 -8.28
CA ALA A 63 4.82 9.65 -7.33
C ALA A 63 3.71 8.78 -7.94
N SER A 64 3.31 9.07 -9.18
CA SER A 64 2.38 8.22 -9.93
C SER A 64 2.96 6.83 -10.19
N SER A 65 4.22 6.73 -10.63
CA SER A 65 4.91 5.45 -10.79
C SER A 65 5.01 4.68 -9.47
N PHE A 66 5.33 5.36 -8.36
CA PHE A 66 5.33 4.75 -7.03
C PHE A 66 3.94 4.21 -6.64
N TRP A 67 2.88 4.99 -6.87
CA TRP A 67 1.53 4.57 -6.55
C TRP A 67 1.08 3.35 -7.35
N HIS A 68 1.33 3.34 -8.66
CA HIS A 68 1.03 2.18 -9.50
C HIS A 68 1.84 0.94 -9.12
N PHE A 69 3.11 1.10 -8.70
CA PHE A 69 3.89 -0.01 -8.17
C PHE A 69 3.23 -0.63 -6.93
N VAL A 70 2.77 0.20 -5.99
CA VAL A 70 2.06 -0.26 -4.79
C VAL A 70 0.79 -1.03 -5.18
N ASP A 71 -0.01 -0.51 -6.11
CA ASP A 71 -1.24 -1.16 -6.59
C ASP A 71 -0.99 -2.56 -7.20
N VAL A 72 0.05 -2.70 -8.03
CA VAL A 72 0.44 -4.01 -8.60
C VAL A 72 0.84 -5.01 -7.51
N VAL A 73 1.63 -4.57 -6.52
CA VAL A 73 2.01 -5.41 -5.39
C VAL A 73 0.80 -5.83 -4.56
N TRP A 74 -0.20 -4.96 -4.42
CA TRP A 74 -1.44 -5.29 -3.71
C TRP A 74 -2.17 -6.45 -4.36
N VAL A 75 -2.34 -6.40 -5.69
CA VAL A 75 -2.99 -7.48 -6.45
C VAL A 75 -2.24 -8.79 -6.26
N MET A 76 -0.90 -8.76 -6.29
CA MET A 76 -0.08 -9.96 -6.05
C MET A 76 -0.30 -10.52 -4.63
N ILE A 77 -0.27 -9.68 -3.60
CA ILE A 77 -0.52 -10.11 -2.21
C ILE A 77 -1.93 -10.68 -2.08
N PHE A 78 -2.93 -10.03 -2.69
CA PHE A 78 -4.31 -10.50 -2.66
C PHE A 78 -4.45 -11.91 -3.23
N VAL A 79 -3.84 -12.17 -4.39
CA VAL A 79 -3.84 -13.51 -4.99
C VAL A 79 -3.13 -14.52 -4.09
N LEU A 80 -1.94 -14.19 -3.58
CA LEU A 80 -1.15 -15.10 -2.73
C LEU A 80 -1.79 -15.44 -1.38
N VAL A 81 -2.64 -14.55 -0.85
CA VAL A 81 -3.18 -14.67 0.50
C VAL A 81 -4.64 -15.14 0.51
N TYR A 82 -5.44 -14.69 -0.46
CA TYR A 82 -6.88 -14.96 -0.46
C TYR A 82 -7.31 -15.96 -1.53
N VAL A 83 -6.49 -16.19 -2.55
CA VAL A 83 -6.86 -17.06 -3.69
C VAL A 83 -6.06 -18.37 -3.69
N LEU A 84 -4.76 -18.29 -3.39
CA LEU A 84 -3.85 -19.44 -3.28
C LEU A 84 -3.70 -19.89 -1.82
#